data_AF-A0A1J3GWS0-F1
#
_entry.id   AF-A0A1J3GWS0-F1
#
_cell.length_a   1.000
_cell.length_b   1.000
_cell.length_c   1.000
_cell.angle_alpha   90.00
_cell.angle_beta   90.00
_cell.angle_gamma   90.00
#
_symmetry.space_group_name_H-M   'P 1'
#
loop_
_entity.id
_entity.type
_entity.pdbx_description
1 polymer ?
#
loop_
_entity_poly.entity_id
_entity_poly.type
_entity_poly.pdbx_seq_one_letter_code
_entity_poly.pdbx_strand_id
1 'polypeptide(L)'
;FSDQKAVRVLEEAKNKLVGPNSCWQNAYGYLLSGCKETVATEEKRKRFAWYLSDCFLKDSGRPAFPTCNEQSTMMSCLKKLDDHEHKIYLEFMLETNT
;
A
#
# COMPACT_ATOMS: atom_id res chain seq x y z
N PHE A 1 -12.10 22.42 10.53
CA PHE A 1 -12.88 21.88 9.40
C PHE A 1 -12.52 20.42 9.25
N SER A 2 -13.37 19.53 9.76
CA SER A 2 -13.28 18.10 9.47
C SER A 2 -13.70 17.97 8.01
N ASP A 3 -12.76 17.58 7.16
CA ASP A 3 -13.05 17.37 5.75
C ASP A 3 -13.94 16.13 5.64
N GLN A 4 -15.26 16.34 5.63
CA GLN A 4 -16.27 15.29 5.57
C GLN A 4 -16.05 14.36 4.37
N LYS A 5 -15.38 14.86 3.33
CA LYS A 5 -14.93 14.07 2.19
C LYS A 5 -13.84 13.08 2.57
N ALA A 6 -12.83 13.50 3.34
CA ALA A 6 -11.79 12.62 3.86
C ALA A 6 -12.36 11.54 4.78
N VAL A 7 -13.31 11.91 5.65
CA VAL A 7 -14.01 10.93 6.52
C VAL A 7 -14.80 9.93 5.68
N ARG A 8 -15.50 10.37 4.63
CA ARG A 8 -16.24 9.47 3.73
C ARG A 8 -15.33 8.51 2.99
N VAL A 9 -14.21 8.98 2.45
CA VAL A 9 -13.23 8.13 1.75
C VAL A 9 -12.63 7.10 2.71
N LEU A 10 -12.37 7.49 3.96
CA LEU A 10 -11.91 6.57 5.01
C LEU A 10 -12.96 5.50 5.36
N GLU A 11 -14.23 5.87 5.51
CA GLU A 11 -15.33 4.92 5.77
C GLU A 11 -15.60 4.01 4.57
N GLU A 12 -15.56 4.54 3.34
CA GLU A 12 -15.68 3.75 2.12
C GLU A 12 -14.51 2.78 1.94
N ALA A 13 -13.28 3.21 2.25
CA ALA A 13 -12.10 2.35 2.28
C ALA A 13 -12.27 1.25 3.32
N LYS A 14 -12.70 1.58 4.55
CA LYS A 14 -12.98 0.64 5.63
C LYS A 14 -14.05 -0.39 5.27
N ASN A 15 -15.08 0.01 4.53
CA ASN A 15 -16.13 -0.88 4.05
C ASN A 15 -15.70 -1.72 2.82
N LYS A 16 -14.73 -1.23 2.04
CA LYS A 16 -14.07 -1.99 0.96
C LYS A 16 -12.95 -2.91 1.46
N LEU A 17 -12.60 -2.89 2.75
CA LEU A 17 -11.75 -3.91 3.37
C LEU A 17 -12.53 -5.23 3.40
N VAL A 18 -12.41 -5.98 2.31
CA VAL A 18 -13.03 -7.28 2.11
C VAL A 18 -12.62 -8.21 3.24
N GLY A 19 -13.55 -8.52 4.15
CA GLY A 19 -13.47 -9.60 5.15
C GLY A 19 -12.41 -9.46 6.26
N PRO A 20 -12.67 -10.03 7.45
CA PRO A 20 -11.65 -10.14 8.50
C PRO A 20 -10.47 -11.00 7.99
N ASN A 21 -9.24 -10.47 8.05
CA ASN A 21 -7.96 -11.09 7.66
C ASN A 21 -7.52 -10.99 6.18
N SER A 22 -8.03 -10.06 5.37
CA SER A 22 -7.48 -9.85 4.02
C SER A 22 -6.17 -9.05 4.02
N CYS A 23 -5.30 -9.29 3.05
CA CYS A 23 -4.07 -8.49 2.88
C CYS A 23 -4.35 -7.00 2.65
N TRP A 24 -5.54 -6.66 2.14
CA TRP A 24 -6.02 -5.29 2.00
C TRP A 24 -6.11 -4.60 3.37
N GLN A 25 -6.61 -5.31 4.40
CA GLN A 25 -6.66 -4.80 5.76
C GLN A 25 -5.28 -4.41 6.30
N ASN A 26 -4.23 -5.19 5.98
CA ASN A 26 -2.85 -4.86 6.37
C ASN A 26 -2.33 -3.63 5.62
N ALA A 27 -2.56 -3.55 4.31
CA ALA A 27 -2.12 -2.42 3.50
C ALA A 27 -2.78 -1.10 3.96
N TYR A 28 -4.10 -1.08 4.11
CA TYR A 28 -4.81 0.11 4.59
C TYR A 28 -4.59 0.38 6.08
N GLY A 29 -4.31 -0.64 6.89
CA GLY A 29 -3.86 -0.48 8.27
C GLY A 29 -2.57 0.34 8.38
N TYR A 30 -1.64 0.16 7.43
CA TYR A 30 -0.42 0.97 7.31
C TYR A 30 -0.71 2.43 6.98
N LEU A 31 -1.71 2.70 6.11
CA LEU A 31 -2.13 4.06 5.80
C LEU A 31 -2.78 4.75 7.01
N LEU A 32 -3.67 4.04 7.72
CA LEU A 32 -4.41 4.55 8.87
C LEU A 32 -3.52 4.83 10.08
N SER A 33 -2.47 4.02 10.32
CA SER A 33 -1.47 4.32 11.35
C SER A 33 -0.65 5.57 11.03
N GLY A 34 -0.50 5.90 9.74
CA GLY A 34 0.11 7.12 9.25
C GLY A 34 -0.71 8.40 9.48
N CYS A 35 -2.03 8.35 9.62
CA CYS A 35 -2.85 9.57 9.83
C CYS A 35 -2.56 10.30 11.17
N LYS A 36 -1.89 9.65 12.13
CA LYS A 36 -1.46 10.26 13.39
C LYS A 36 -0.17 11.07 13.25
N GLU A 37 0.55 10.89 12.13
CA GLU A 37 1.77 11.60 11.76
C GLU A 37 1.55 12.21 10.36
N THR A 38 1.17 13.49 10.30
CA THR A 38 1.06 14.33 9.09
C THR A 38 1.69 13.71 7.83
N VAL A 39 0.84 13.20 6.93
CA VAL A 39 1.12 12.73 5.56
C VAL A 39 2.59 12.42 5.24
N ALA A 40 2.90 11.13 5.34
CA ALA A 40 3.77 10.34 4.47
C ALA A 40 5.08 10.97 3.95
N THR A 41 6.21 10.55 4.55
CA THR A 41 7.48 10.59 3.82
C THR A 41 7.36 9.80 2.51
N GLU A 42 8.11 10.18 1.48
CA GLU A 42 8.13 9.46 0.20
C GLU A 42 8.42 7.95 0.39
N GLU A 43 9.23 7.59 1.39
CA GLU A 43 9.48 6.20 1.79
C GLU A 43 8.22 5.49 2.30
N LYS A 44 7.42 6.13 3.17
CA LYS A 44 6.15 5.55 3.62
C LYS A 44 5.17 5.37 2.46
N ARG A 45 5.13 6.31 1.50
CA ARG A 45 4.31 6.16 0.28
C ARG A 45 4.76 4.99 -0.58
N LYS A 46 6.07 4.88 -0.85
CA LYS A 46 6.66 3.74 -1.57
C LYS A 46 6.33 2.40 -0.90
N ARG A 47 6.42 2.36 0.42
CA ARG A 47 6.10 1.16 1.20
C ARG A 47 4.62 0.83 1.20
N PHE A 48 3.74 1.82 1.19
CA PHE A 48 2.31 1.61 1.04
C PHE A 48 1.96 1.01 -0.33
N ALA A 49 2.49 1.57 -1.42
CA ALA A 49 2.28 1.02 -2.76
C ALA A 49 2.84 -0.42 -2.90
N TRP A 50 3.95 -0.72 -2.23
CA TRP A 50 4.48 -2.08 -2.14
C TRP A 50 3.47 -3.05 -1.54
N TYR A 51 2.82 -2.69 -0.42
CA TYR A 51 1.79 -3.55 0.19
C TYR A 51 0.55 -3.72 -0.68
N LEU A 52 0.13 -2.68 -1.40
CA LEU A 52 -1.00 -2.78 -2.35
C LEU A 52 -0.67 -3.74 -3.50
N SER A 53 0.54 -3.62 -4.05
CA SER A 53 1.03 -4.46 -5.15
C SER A 53 1.15 -5.93 -4.74
N ASP A 54 1.75 -6.18 -3.56
CA ASP A 54 1.89 -7.52 -2.99
C ASP A 54 0.51 -8.17 -2.71
N CYS A 55 -0.44 -7.37 -2.22
CA CYS A 55 -1.80 -7.84 -1.99
C CYS A 55 -2.52 -8.19 -3.30
N PHE A 56 -2.41 -7.34 -4.33
CA PHE A 56 -2.96 -7.60 -5.65
C PHE A 56 -2.41 -8.89 -6.28
N LEU A 57 -1.10 -9.14 -6.15
CA LEU A 57 -0.49 -10.37 -6.63
C LEU A 57 -1.05 -11.60 -5.92
N LYS A 58 -1.13 -11.56 -4.59
CA LYS A 58 -1.68 -12.67 -3.79
C LYS A 58 -3.14 -12.97 -4.15
N ASP A 59 -3.96 -11.93 -4.29
CA ASP A 59 -5.39 -12.07 -4.62
C ASP A 59 -5.60 -12.60 -6.05
N SER A 60 -4.70 -12.26 -6.97
CA SER A 60 -4.69 -12.79 -8.35
C SER A 60 -4.07 -14.18 -8.49
N GLY A 61 -3.66 -14.83 -7.40
CA GLY A 61 -3.04 -16.15 -7.39
C GLY A 61 -1.59 -16.17 -7.89
N ARG A 62 -0.94 -15.01 -7.99
CA ARG A 62 0.46 -14.87 -8.40
C ARG A 62 1.39 -14.91 -7.17
N PRO A 63 2.69 -15.22 -7.36
CA PRO A 63 3.67 -15.13 -6.29
C PRO A 63 3.70 -13.74 -5.66
N ALA A 64 3.89 -13.72 -4.35
CA ALA A 64 4.10 -12.49 -3.57
C ALA A 64 5.42 -11.82 -3.97
N PHE A 65 5.54 -10.51 -3.67
CA PHE A 65 6.82 -9.84 -3.80
C PHE A 65 7.88 -10.44 -2.85
N PRO A 66 9.18 -10.31 -3.16
CA PRO A 66 10.26 -10.71 -2.26
C PRO A 66 10.16 -10.03 -0.88
N THR A 67 10.73 -10.62 0.17
CA THR A 67 10.69 -9.97 1.49
C THR A 67 11.40 -8.59 1.49
N CYS A 68 10.67 -7.57 1.94
CA CYS A 68 11.17 -6.20 2.14
C CYS A 68 11.03 -5.79 3.62
N ASN A 69 12.13 -5.84 4.36
CA ASN A 69 12.13 -5.55 5.80
C ASN A 69 11.89 -4.05 6.07
N GLU A 70 11.27 -3.70 7.19
CA GLU A 70 11.04 -2.32 7.65
C GLU A 70 12.31 -1.49 7.80
N GLN A 71 13.44 -2.12 8.13
CA GLN A 71 14.73 -1.41 8.19
C GLN A 71 15.38 -1.19 6.81
N SER A 72 14.88 -1.83 5.75
CA SER A 72 15.39 -1.65 4.38
C SER A 72 14.78 -0.40 3.74
N THR A 73 15.56 0.32 2.92
CA THR A 73 15.00 1.41 2.10
C THR A 73 14.16 0.81 0.98
N MET A 74 13.09 1.49 0.56
CA MET A 74 12.23 0.98 -0.51
C MET A 74 13.00 0.84 -1.82
N MET A 75 13.94 1.75 -2.09
CA MET A 75 14.82 1.63 -3.26
C MET A 75 15.61 0.31 -3.29
N SER A 76 16.07 -0.18 -2.12
CA SER A 76 16.74 -1.49 -2.05
C SER A 76 15.80 -2.67 -2.31
N CYS A 77 14.52 -2.54 -1.93
CA CYS A 77 13.51 -3.57 -2.16
C CYS A 77 13.09 -3.63 -3.64
N LEU A 78 12.91 -2.47 -4.26
CA LEU A 78 12.51 -2.36 -5.67
C LEU A 78 13.53 -3.01 -6.60
N LYS A 79 14.82 -2.89 -6.33
CA LYS A 79 15.88 -3.56 -7.11
C LYS A 79 15.75 -5.09 -7.19
N LYS A 80 14.95 -5.72 -6.32
CA LYS A 80 14.71 -7.16 -6.32
C LYS A 80 13.55 -7.59 -7.22
N LEU A 81 12.75 -6.64 -7.69
CA LEU A 81 11.59 -6.90 -8.54
C LEU A 81 12.02 -7.13 -9.98
N ASP A 82 11.39 -8.09 -10.65
CA ASP A 82 11.48 -8.22 -12.10
C ASP A 82 10.71 -7.11 -12.83
N ASP A 83 10.78 -7.09 -14.17
CA ASP A 83 10.15 -6.04 -14.99
C ASP A 83 8.62 -6.03 -14.88
N HIS A 84 7.98 -7.18 -14.67
CA HIS A 84 6.54 -7.29 -14.56
C HIS A 84 6.08 -6.83 -13.17
N GLU A 85 6.76 -7.27 -12.11
CA GLU A 85 6.56 -6.83 -10.73
C GLU A 85 6.77 -5.32 -10.58
N HIS A 86 7.80 -4.76 -11.23
CA HIS A 86 8.05 -3.32 -11.25
C HIS A 86 6.89 -2.53 -11.87
N LYS A 87 6.29 -3.02 -12.97
CA LYS A 87 5.15 -2.33 -13.61
C LYS A 87 3.94 -2.27 -12.71
N ILE A 88 3.58 -3.39 -12.08
CA ILE A 88 2.49 -3.45 -11.10
C ILE A 88 2.76 -2.47 -9.96
N TYR A 89 3.99 -2.46 -9.42
CA TYR A 89 4.38 -1.50 -8.38
C TYR A 89 4.20 -0.05 -8.82
N LEU A 90 4.59 0.28 -10.05
CA LEU A 90 4.45 1.64 -10.59
C LEU A 90 2.99 2.07 -10.74
N GLU A 91 2.10 1.17 -11.16
CA GLU A 91 0.66 1.42 -11.24
C GLU A 91 0.12 1.83 -9.87
N PHE A 92 0.36 1.03 -8.83
CA PHE A 92 -0.09 1.35 -7.47
C PHE A 92 0.60 2.60 -6.90
N MET A 93 1.87 2.84 -7.22
CA MET A 93 2.57 4.06 -6.83
C MET A 93 1.92 5.33 -7.37
N LEU A 94 1.49 5.30 -8.64
CA LEU A 94 0.82 6.45 -9.26
C LEU A 94 -0.53 6.73 -8.61
N GLU A 95 -1.29 5.69 -8.24
CA GLU A 95 -2.55 5.84 -7.50
C GLU A 95 -2.35 6.47 -6.10
N THR A 96 -1.19 6.23 -5.48
CA THR A 96 -0.88 6.77 -4.14
C THR A 96 -0.43 8.25 -4.12
N ASN A 97 -0.49 8.97 -5.25
CA ASN A 97 -0.14 10.40 -5.37
C ASN A 97 -1.31 11.36 -5.08
N THR A 98 -2.42 10.87 -4.52
CA THR A 98 -3.67 11.63 -4.35
C THR A 98 -3.85 12.24 -2.97
#